data_AF-A0A1R0LMU9-F1
#
_entry.id   AF-A0A1R0LMU9-F1
#
_cell.length_a   1.000
_cell.length_b   1.000
_cell.length_c   1.000
_cell.angle_alpha   90.00
_cell.angle_beta   90.00
_cell.angle_gamma   90.00
#
_symmetry.space_group_name_H-M   'P 1'
#
loop_
_entity.id
_entity.type
_entity.pdbx_description
1 polymer ?
#
loop_
_entity_poly.entity_id
_entity_poly.type
_entity_poly.pdbx_seq_one_letter_code
_entity_poly.pdbx_strand_id
1 'polypeptide(L)'
;MRQRSSRDRESVSPRLVVVDPDFEAQCEQVSRHLLVPMAESTRGGHGHDVLMEGVAAFRSISESLTAAVERGPRVWTPNGRWEHEGLRIVDLPTAHIDLLYSVLRELSGALVKPADSAHPTGTAAALRSLDSSGEGTAVRLVGTMARVLSLMDLTADKDTDTLTAALEAADGHEVRLTYAQEDAWQRLAHRLTMLLTEEAPLHRFLY
;
A
#
# COMPACT_ATOMS: atom_id res chain seq x y z
N MET A 1 8.41 -1.85 44.41
CA MET A 1 7.93 -2.77 43.37
C MET A 1 6.82 -2.04 42.61
N ARG A 2 7.15 -1.30 41.55
CA ARG A 2 6.20 -0.50 40.75
C ARG A 2 5.95 -1.21 39.42
N GLN A 3 4.67 -1.32 39.07
CA GLN A 3 4.13 -2.03 37.92
C GLN A 3 4.71 -1.52 36.60
N ARG A 4 5.04 -2.47 35.72
CA ARG A 4 5.35 -2.24 34.30
C ARG A 4 4.08 -1.78 33.60
N SER A 5 4.04 -0.53 33.16
CA SER A 5 3.17 -0.14 32.05
C SER A 5 3.81 -0.65 30.76
N SER A 6 3.39 -1.83 30.30
CA SER A 6 3.62 -2.26 28.93
C SER A 6 2.86 -1.29 28.03
N ARG A 7 3.56 -0.28 27.49
CA ARG A 7 3.17 0.25 26.19
C ARG A 7 3.21 -0.95 25.26
N ASP A 8 2.06 -1.34 24.72
CA ASP A 8 2.00 -2.19 23.54
C ASP A 8 2.95 -1.59 22.53
N ARG A 9 4.11 -2.24 22.35
CA ARG A 9 5.00 -1.91 21.24
C ARG A 9 4.27 -2.44 20.04
N GLU A 10 3.63 -1.52 19.33
CA GLU A 10 3.12 -1.79 17.99
C GLU A 10 4.18 -2.58 17.22
N SER A 11 3.82 -3.78 16.75
CA SER A 11 4.78 -4.66 16.08
C SER A 11 5.10 -4.08 14.71
N VAL A 12 6.30 -3.53 14.59
CA VAL A 12 6.84 -3.01 13.33
C VAL A 12 7.60 -4.13 12.64
N SER A 13 7.40 -4.26 11.33
CA SER A 13 8.07 -5.27 10.51
C SER A 13 8.78 -4.58 9.34
N PRO A 14 10.05 -4.94 9.04
CA PRO A 14 10.74 -4.41 7.87
C PRO A 14 10.06 -4.94 6.61
N ARG A 15 9.72 -4.04 5.70
CA ARG A 15 9.10 -4.35 4.41
C ARG A 15 9.99 -3.84 3.29
N LEU A 16 10.23 -4.68 2.30
CA LEU A 16 10.78 -4.23 1.03
C LEU A 16 9.68 -3.47 0.29
N VAL A 17 9.97 -2.25 -0.12
CA VAL A 17 9.05 -1.40 -0.87
C VAL A 17 9.72 -0.89 -2.12
N VAL A 18 8.91 -0.71 -3.16
CA VAL A 18 9.34 -0.05 -4.39
C VAL A 18 8.46 1.17 -4.59
N VAL A 19 9.07 2.34 -4.47
CA VAL A 19 8.39 3.62 -4.67
C VAL A 19 8.64 4.11 -6.09
N ASP A 20 7.64 3.89 -6.93
CA ASP A 20 7.56 4.44 -8.29
C ASP A 20 7.37 5.97 -8.26
N PRO A 21 7.85 6.74 -9.26
CA PRO A 21 7.65 8.19 -9.33
C PRO A 21 6.20 8.67 -9.19
N ASP A 22 5.21 7.87 -9.60
CA ASP A 22 3.78 8.24 -9.46
C ASP A 22 3.20 7.85 -8.09
N PHE A 23 3.97 7.20 -7.21
CA PHE A 23 3.48 6.67 -5.94
C PHE A 23 2.87 7.75 -5.03
N GLU A 24 3.50 8.93 -4.94
CA GLU A 24 2.98 10.04 -4.13
C GLU A 24 1.64 10.54 -4.69
N ALA A 25 1.56 10.71 -6.02
CA ALA A 25 0.33 11.11 -6.69
C ALA A 25 -0.78 10.05 -6.52
N GLN A 26 -0.45 8.77 -6.57
CA GLN A 26 -1.39 7.67 -6.31
C GLN A 26 -1.85 7.66 -4.85
N CYS A 27 -0.96 7.93 -3.88
CA CYS A 27 -1.31 8.07 -2.48
C CYS A 27 -2.24 9.27 -2.25
N GLU A 28 -1.94 10.43 -2.85
CA GLU A 28 -2.82 11.60 -2.78
C GLU A 28 -4.18 11.27 -3.39
N GLN A 29 -4.21 10.62 -4.56
CA GLN A 29 -5.45 10.24 -5.22
C GLN A 29 -6.32 9.33 -4.33
N VAL A 30 -5.75 8.29 -3.73
CA VAL A 30 -6.46 7.37 -2.83
C VAL A 30 -6.95 8.10 -1.58
N SER A 31 -6.09 8.89 -0.94
CA SER A 31 -6.45 9.63 0.27
C SER A 31 -7.59 10.61 0.02
N ARG A 32 -7.43 11.47 -1.01
CA ARG A 32 -8.32 12.59 -1.30
C ARG A 32 -9.64 12.18 -1.94
N HIS A 33 -9.62 11.19 -2.83
CA HIS A 33 -10.80 10.84 -3.63
C HIS A 33 -11.50 9.57 -3.18
N LEU A 34 -10.87 8.74 -2.34
CA LEU A 34 -11.48 7.53 -1.81
C LEU A 34 -11.62 7.59 -0.28
N LEU A 35 -10.52 7.53 0.47
CA LEU A 35 -10.57 7.27 1.91
C LEU A 35 -11.25 8.40 2.70
N VAL A 36 -10.87 9.66 2.45
CA VAL A 36 -11.48 10.82 3.13
C VAL A 36 -12.98 10.94 2.80
N PRO A 37 -13.42 10.95 1.52
CA PRO A 37 -14.84 10.98 1.19
C PRO A 37 -15.64 9.82 1.78
N MET A 38 -15.07 8.61 1.81
CA MET A 38 -15.72 7.43 2.39
C MET A 38 -15.89 7.57 3.90
N ALA A 39 -14.87 8.04 4.61
CA ALA A 39 -14.94 8.26 6.05
C ALA A 39 -15.96 9.35 6.40
N GLU A 40 -16.05 10.42 5.61
CA GLU A 40 -17.06 11.48 5.79
C GLU A 40 -18.48 10.98 5.50
N SER A 41 -18.67 10.25 4.40
CA SER A 41 -19.98 9.76 3.96
C SER A 41 -20.56 8.69 4.88
N THR A 42 -19.71 8.01 5.65
CA THR A 42 -20.11 6.97 6.61
C THR A 42 -20.25 7.50 8.04
N ARG A 43 -20.08 8.80 8.28
CA ARG A 43 -20.08 9.40 9.62
C ARG A 43 -21.32 9.03 10.43
N GLY A 44 -21.09 8.46 11.62
CA GLY A 44 -22.15 8.00 12.52
C GLY A 44 -22.83 6.68 12.10
N GLY A 45 -22.39 6.06 11.02
CA GLY A 45 -22.83 4.75 10.54
C GLY A 45 -21.84 3.62 10.86
N HIS A 46 -22.23 2.39 10.51
CA HIS A 46 -21.36 1.23 10.62
C HIS A 46 -20.16 1.35 9.68
N GLY A 47 -18.94 1.06 10.17
CA GLY A 47 -17.69 1.16 9.39
C GLY A 47 -16.98 2.53 9.46
N HIS A 48 -17.60 3.53 10.09
CA HIS A 48 -16.99 4.88 10.20
C HIS A 48 -15.64 4.86 10.92
N ASP A 49 -15.58 4.22 12.09
CA ASP A 49 -14.36 4.20 12.91
C ASP A 49 -13.22 3.49 12.19
N VAL A 50 -13.52 2.37 11.52
CA VAL A 50 -12.55 1.60 10.70
C VAL A 50 -12.01 2.43 9.54
N LEU A 51 -12.88 3.18 8.84
CA LEU A 51 -12.45 4.05 7.74
C LEU A 51 -11.64 5.25 8.24
N MET A 52 -12.02 5.85 9.37
CA MET A 52 -11.28 6.96 9.98
C MET A 52 -9.89 6.53 10.47
N GLU A 53 -9.80 5.39 11.15
CA GLU A 53 -8.52 4.78 11.53
C GLU A 53 -7.71 4.40 10.28
N GLY A 54 -8.38 3.88 9.24
CA GLY A 54 -7.77 3.59 7.95
C GLY A 54 -7.15 4.81 7.27
N VAL A 55 -7.82 5.97 7.30
CA VAL A 55 -7.27 7.24 6.81
C VAL A 55 -6.00 7.62 7.58
N ALA A 56 -6.01 7.48 8.90
CA ALA A 56 -4.85 7.81 9.73
C ALA A 56 -3.67 6.85 9.47
N ALA A 57 -3.94 5.55 9.40
CA ALA A 57 -2.96 4.52 9.08
C ALA A 57 -2.35 4.73 7.68
N PHE A 58 -3.19 5.01 6.68
CA PHE A 58 -2.75 5.27 5.31
C PHE A 58 -1.80 6.47 5.25
N ARG A 59 -2.18 7.59 5.89
CA ARG A 59 -1.33 8.79 5.96
C ARG A 59 0.01 8.49 6.63
N SER A 60 -0.02 7.82 7.79
CA SER A 60 1.18 7.48 8.54
C SER A 60 2.15 6.60 7.73
N ILE A 61 1.63 5.62 6.99
CA ILE A 61 2.44 4.76 6.10
C ILE A 61 2.99 5.59 4.94
N SER A 62 2.17 6.38 4.25
CA SER A 62 2.63 7.25 3.15
C SER A 62 3.76 8.19 3.59
N GLU A 63 3.63 8.84 4.75
CA GLU A 63 4.68 9.70 5.31
C GLU A 63 5.97 8.92 5.60
N SER A 64 5.86 7.71 6.14
CA SER A 64 7.01 6.83 6.43
C SER A 64 7.75 6.43 5.16
N LEU A 65 7.01 6.14 4.09
CA LEU A 65 7.55 5.76 2.79
C LEU A 65 8.25 6.94 2.10
N THR A 66 7.63 8.12 2.06
CA THR A 66 8.26 9.34 1.54
C THR A 66 9.57 9.61 2.28
N ALA A 67 9.54 9.56 3.62
CA ALA A 67 10.73 9.81 4.43
C ALA A 67 11.83 8.74 4.25
N ALA A 68 11.48 7.52 3.85
CA ALA A 68 12.44 6.46 3.54
C ALA A 68 13.02 6.59 2.13
N VAL A 69 12.26 7.08 1.16
CA VAL A 69 12.78 7.38 -0.18
C VAL A 69 13.79 8.52 -0.12
N GLU A 70 13.46 9.59 0.60
CA GLU A 70 14.31 10.78 0.75
C GLU A 70 15.64 10.51 1.47
N ARG A 71 15.63 9.62 2.48
CA ARG A 71 16.78 9.38 3.36
C ARG A 71 17.49 8.05 3.12
N GLY A 72 16.87 7.16 2.36
CA GLY A 72 17.37 5.81 2.17
C GLY A 72 18.62 5.75 1.29
N PRO A 73 19.41 4.67 1.41
CA PRO A 73 20.60 4.50 0.58
C PRO A 73 20.23 4.41 -0.90
N ARG A 74 21.11 4.96 -1.75
CA ARG A 74 21.01 4.78 -3.20
C ARG A 74 21.31 3.33 -3.55
N VAL A 75 20.53 2.76 -4.46
CA VAL A 75 20.73 1.40 -4.94
C VAL A 75 21.17 1.48 -6.39
N TRP A 76 22.30 0.90 -6.73
CA TRP A 76 22.93 1.01 -8.03
C TRP A 76 22.98 -0.32 -8.75
N THR A 77 22.88 -0.27 -10.07
CA THR A 77 23.17 -1.40 -10.95
C THR A 77 24.59 -1.95 -10.73
N PRO A 78 24.88 -3.20 -11.15
CA PRO A 78 26.21 -3.80 -10.99
C PRO A 78 27.35 -3.03 -11.63
N ASN A 79 27.08 -2.18 -12.63
CA ASN A 79 28.09 -1.33 -13.26
C ASN A 79 28.20 0.07 -12.63
N GLY A 80 27.34 0.41 -11.66
CA GLY A 80 27.31 1.71 -10.97
C GLY A 80 26.85 2.87 -11.84
N ARG A 81 26.22 2.61 -12.99
CA ARG A 81 25.82 3.65 -13.95
C ARG A 81 24.40 4.15 -13.76
N TRP A 82 23.52 3.30 -13.23
CA TRP A 82 22.10 3.61 -13.09
C TRP A 82 21.66 3.32 -11.67
N GLU A 83 20.86 4.23 -11.11
CA GLU A 83 20.21 4.04 -9.83
C GLU A 83 18.88 3.30 -10.05
N HIS A 84 18.59 2.34 -9.18
CA HIS A 84 17.26 1.77 -9.00
C HIS A 84 16.51 2.63 -8.01
N GLU A 85 15.90 3.69 -8.53
CA GLU A 85 15.08 4.61 -7.74
C GLU A 85 13.95 3.85 -7.04
N GLY A 86 13.69 4.23 -5.79
CA GLY A 86 12.51 3.73 -5.06
C GLY A 86 12.67 2.39 -4.33
N LEU A 87 13.71 1.59 -4.55
CA LEU A 87 13.90 0.33 -3.80
C LEU A 87 14.41 0.63 -2.37
N ARG A 88 13.59 0.34 -1.35
CA ARG A 88 13.89 0.65 0.06
C ARG A 88 13.43 -0.47 1.00
N ILE A 89 14.05 -0.55 2.19
CA ILE A 89 13.47 -1.24 3.35
C ILE A 89 12.83 -0.18 4.23
N VAL A 90 11.58 -0.40 4.61
CA VAL A 90 10.83 0.50 5.50
C VAL A 90 10.19 -0.28 6.62
N ASP A 91 10.38 0.21 7.83
CA ASP A 91 9.75 -0.29 9.03
C ASP A 91 8.30 0.21 9.09
N LEU A 92 7.35 -0.70 8.78
CA LEU A 92 5.93 -0.38 8.76
C LEU A 92 5.18 -1.07 9.91
N PRO A 93 4.27 -0.37 10.61
CA PRO A 93 3.45 -0.99 11.64
C PRO A 93 2.53 -2.07 11.04
N THR A 94 2.65 -3.30 11.53
CA THR A 94 1.86 -4.43 11.00
C THR A 94 0.36 -4.18 11.20
N ALA A 95 -0.03 -3.60 12.34
CA ALA A 95 -1.41 -3.25 12.63
C ALA A 95 -2.00 -2.26 11.62
N HIS A 96 -1.21 -1.27 11.16
CA HIS A 96 -1.65 -0.34 10.12
C HIS A 96 -1.86 -1.05 8.78
N ILE A 97 -0.95 -1.95 8.38
CA ILE A 97 -1.10 -2.73 7.14
C ILE A 97 -2.34 -3.63 7.19
N ASP A 98 -2.53 -4.36 8.29
CA ASP A 98 -3.70 -5.23 8.49
C ASP A 98 -5.02 -4.43 8.45
N LEU A 99 -5.03 -3.25 9.07
CA LEU A 99 -6.18 -2.34 9.02
C LEU A 99 -6.47 -1.89 7.58
N LEU A 100 -5.45 -1.51 6.81
CA LEU A 100 -5.64 -1.10 5.42
C LEU A 100 -6.14 -2.25 4.54
N TYR A 101 -5.69 -3.48 4.78
CA TYR A 101 -6.25 -4.66 4.11
C TYR A 101 -7.71 -4.90 4.51
N SER A 102 -8.06 -4.71 5.78
CA SER A 102 -9.46 -4.79 6.23
C SER A 102 -10.33 -3.76 5.53
N VAL A 103 -9.89 -2.51 5.45
CA VAL A 103 -10.57 -1.43 4.71
C VAL A 103 -10.73 -1.81 3.23
N LEU A 104 -9.66 -2.28 2.58
CA LEU A 104 -9.71 -2.68 1.18
C LEU A 104 -10.69 -3.84 0.95
N ARG A 105 -10.72 -4.83 1.84
CA ARG A 105 -11.66 -5.96 1.79
C ARG A 105 -13.11 -5.48 1.93
N GLU A 106 -13.37 -4.54 2.84
CA GLU A 106 -14.69 -3.94 3.01
C GLU A 106 -15.15 -3.18 1.75
N LEU A 107 -14.28 -2.35 1.19
CA LEU A 107 -14.55 -1.59 -0.04
C LEU A 107 -14.80 -2.52 -1.23
N SER A 108 -13.93 -3.52 -1.42
CA SER A 108 -14.05 -4.51 -2.50
C SER A 108 -15.33 -5.34 -2.36
N GLY A 109 -15.66 -5.78 -1.14
CA GLY A 109 -16.90 -6.49 -0.85
C GLY A 109 -18.14 -5.63 -1.10
N ALA A 110 -18.06 -4.32 -0.87
CA ALA A 110 -19.15 -3.39 -1.17
C ALA A 110 -19.33 -3.14 -2.67
N LEU A 111 -18.27 -3.17 -3.48
CA LEU A 111 -18.35 -3.03 -4.94
C LEU A 111 -19.06 -4.21 -5.63
N VAL A 112 -18.94 -5.42 -5.09
CA VAL A 112 -19.55 -6.64 -5.68
C VAL A 112 -20.96 -6.93 -5.18
N LYS A 113 -21.49 -6.13 -4.25
CA LYS A 113 -22.87 -6.29 -3.77
C LYS A 113 -23.86 -5.89 -4.88
N PRO A 114 -24.92 -6.70 -5.12
CA PRO A 114 -25.91 -6.39 -6.15
C PRO A 114 -26.53 -4.99 -5.96
N ALA A 115 -26.63 -4.26 -7.08
CA ALA A 115 -27.23 -2.93 -7.12
C ALA A 115 -28.70 -2.94 -6.63
N ASP A 116 -29.42 -4.05 -6.84
CA ASP A 116 -30.83 -4.26 -6.47
C ASP A 116 -31.08 -4.49 -4.98
N SER A 117 -30.06 -4.35 -4.13
CA SER A 117 -30.29 -4.17 -2.71
C SER A 117 -31.11 -2.90 -2.51
N ALA A 118 -32.40 -3.06 -2.16
CA ALA A 118 -33.41 -2.00 -2.20
C ALA A 118 -33.01 -0.71 -1.45
N HIS A 119 -32.08 -0.79 -0.49
CA HIS A 119 -31.49 0.36 0.18
C HIS A 119 -30.02 0.08 0.53
N PRO A 120 -29.04 0.46 -0.32
CA PRO A 120 -27.64 0.58 0.13
C PRO A 120 -27.55 1.31 1.45
N THR A 121 -26.79 0.78 2.40
CA THR A 121 -26.41 1.49 3.63
C THR A 121 -24.91 1.41 3.84
N GLY A 122 -24.37 2.35 4.61
CA GLY A 122 -22.93 2.42 4.94
C GLY A 122 -22.05 2.50 3.69
N THR A 123 -20.98 1.73 3.68
CA THR A 123 -19.93 1.71 2.64
C THR A 123 -20.46 1.49 1.22
N ALA A 124 -21.49 0.66 1.04
CA ALA A 124 -22.08 0.41 -0.28
C ALA A 124 -22.93 1.59 -0.81
N ALA A 125 -23.46 2.43 0.08
CA ALA A 125 -24.15 3.67 -0.30
C ALA A 125 -23.13 4.74 -0.71
N ALA A 126 -22.07 4.88 0.09
CA ALA A 126 -21.02 5.85 -0.14
C ALA A 126 -20.27 5.59 -1.47
N LEU A 127 -19.94 4.34 -1.79
CA LEU A 127 -19.31 3.99 -3.07
C LEU A 127 -20.21 4.30 -4.27
N ARG A 128 -21.52 4.04 -4.18
CA ARG A 128 -22.47 4.42 -5.24
C ARG A 128 -22.57 5.93 -5.44
N SER A 129 -22.45 6.70 -4.36
CA SER A 129 -22.36 8.15 -4.44
C SER A 129 -21.08 8.60 -5.17
N LEU A 130 -19.96 7.91 -4.99
CA LEU A 130 -18.73 8.20 -5.72
C LEU A 130 -18.87 7.89 -7.23
N ASP A 131 -19.51 6.79 -7.60
CA ASP A 131 -19.77 6.44 -9.00
C ASP A 131 -20.72 7.42 -9.72
N SER A 132 -21.59 8.11 -8.98
CA SER A 132 -22.43 9.16 -9.57
C SER A 132 -21.63 10.35 -10.14
N SER A 133 -20.34 10.46 -9.79
CA SER A 133 -19.41 11.45 -10.34
C SER A 133 -18.77 11.02 -11.68
N GLY A 134 -19.04 9.79 -12.14
CA GLY A 134 -18.55 9.24 -13.40
C GLY A 134 -18.48 7.71 -13.34
N GLU A 135 -18.94 7.06 -14.40
CA GLU A 135 -19.01 5.60 -14.49
C GLU A 135 -17.66 4.92 -14.18
N GLY A 136 -17.68 3.94 -13.27
CA GLY A 136 -16.49 3.16 -12.88
C GLY A 136 -15.48 3.92 -12.00
N THR A 137 -15.84 5.09 -11.46
CA THR A 137 -14.93 5.89 -10.61
C THR A 137 -14.58 5.18 -9.31
N ALA A 138 -15.55 4.58 -8.63
CA ALA A 138 -15.33 3.86 -7.38
C ALA A 138 -14.45 2.61 -7.62
N VAL A 139 -14.75 1.83 -8.67
CA VAL A 139 -13.94 0.66 -9.05
C VAL A 139 -12.49 1.06 -9.33
N ARG A 140 -12.29 2.12 -10.12
CA ARG A 140 -10.95 2.64 -10.42
C ARG A 140 -10.21 3.06 -9.16
N LEU A 141 -10.86 3.80 -8.26
CA LEU A 141 -10.23 4.29 -7.02
C LEU A 141 -9.87 3.15 -6.05
N VAL A 142 -10.76 2.17 -5.87
CA VAL A 142 -10.48 0.99 -5.04
C VAL A 142 -9.37 0.15 -5.69
N GLY A 143 -9.34 0.05 -7.02
CA GLY A 143 -8.23 -0.56 -7.76
C GLY A 143 -6.90 0.17 -7.54
N THR A 144 -6.89 1.50 -7.55
CA THR A 144 -5.70 2.30 -7.21
C THR A 144 -5.25 2.04 -5.77
N MET A 145 -6.17 1.94 -4.81
CA MET A 145 -5.83 1.59 -3.42
C MET A 145 -5.21 0.19 -3.31
N ALA A 146 -5.78 -0.81 -4.00
CA ALA A 146 -5.24 -2.16 -4.04
C ALA A 146 -3.82 -2.21 -4.61
N ARG A 147 -3.57 -1.41 -5.66
CA ARG A 147 -2.26 -1.26 -6.28
C ARG A 147 -1.26 -0.62 -5.30
N VAL A 148 -1.62 0.51 -4.70
CA VAL A 148 -0.78 1.20 -3.71
C VAL A 148 -0.42 0.25 -2.56
N LEU A 149 -1.39 -0.46 -1.99
CA LEU A 149 -1.12 -1.45 -0.93
C LEU A 149 -0.21 -2.59 -1.39
N SER A 150 -0.32 -3.02 -2.65
CA SER A 150 0.56 -4.05 -3.19
C SER A 150 2.00 -3.56 -3.38
N LEU A 151 2.22 -2.26 -3.58
CA LEU A 151 3.56 -1.65 -3.59
C LEU A 151 4.13 -1.43 -2.18
N MET A 152 3.27 -1.18 -1.20
CA MET A 152 3.62 -1.01 0.21
C MET A 152 3.95 -2.32 0.92
N ASP A 153 3.29 -3.42 0.54
CA ASP A 153 3.49 -4.75 1.12
C ASP A 153 3.72 -5.79 0.02
N LEU A 154 4.95 -5.82 -0.49
CA LEU A 154 5.36 -6.79 -1.48
C LEU A 154 5.28 -8.21 -0.92
N THR A 155 4.72 -9.12 -1.71
CA THR A 155 4.68 -10.54 -1.35
C THR A 155 6.11 -11.07 -1.21
N ALA A 156 6.42 -11.65 -0.05
CA ALA A 156 7.70 -12.29 0.18
C ALA A 156 7.91 -13.48 -0.77
N ASP A 157 8.99 -13.43 -1.53
CA ASP A 157 9.49 -14.50 -2.37
C ASP A 157 11.02 -14.46 -2.45
N LYS A 158 11.60 -15.41 -3.19
CA LYS A 158 13.06 -15.52 -3.33
C LYS A 158 13.72 -14.23 -3.83
N ASP A 159 13.07 -13.48 -4.72
CA ASP A 159 13.63 -12.26 -5.27
C ASP A 159 13.56 -11.13 -4.23
N THR A 160 12.45 -10.98 -3.50
CA THR A 160 12.36 -9.98 -2.42
C THR A 160 13.33 -10.30 -1.28
N ASP A 161 13.49 -11.59 -0.92
CA ASP A 161 14.45 -12.00 0.12
C ASP A 161 15.89 -11.69 -0.28
N THR A 162 16.23 -11.92 -1.56
CA THR A 162 17.55 -11.62 -2.12
C THR A 162 17.86 -10.12 -2.05
N LEU A 163 16.87 -9.28 -2.37
CA LEU A 163 17.01 -7.82 -2.36
C LEU A 163 17.02 -7.26 -0.93
N THR A 164 16.14 -7.76 -0.04
CA THR A 164 16.13 -7.40 1.37
C THR A 164 17.49 -7.69 2.01
N ALA A 165 18.03 -8.90 1.83
CA ALA A 165 19.34 -9.25 2.38
C ALA A 165 20.47 -8.34 1.85
N ALA A 166 20.39 -7.88 0.59
CA ALA A 166 21.37 -6.97 0.01
C ALA A 166 21.33 -5.58 0.68
N LEU A 167 20.13 -5.07 0.94
CA LEU A 167 19.90 -3.77 1.58
C LEU A 167 20.26 -3.81 3.06
N GLU A 168 19.90 -4.89 3.77
CA GLU A 168 20.28 -5.09 5.18
C GLU A 168 21.80 -5.20 5.34
N ALA A 169 22.48 -5.94 4.47
CA ALA A 169 23.94 -6.08 4.51
C ALA A 169 24.69 -4.77 4.27
N ALA A 170 24.05 -3.79 3.62
CA ALA A 170 24.64 -2.47 3.39
C ALA A 170 24.53 -1.52 4.59
N ASP A 171 23.71 -1.84 5.60
CA ASP A 171 23.57 -1.08 6.85
C ASP A 171 23.39 0.44 6.63
N GLY A 172 22.53 0.80 5.66
CA GLY A 172 22.24 2.20 5.32
C GLY A 172 23.26 2.90 4.42
N HIS A 173 24.31 2.21 3.96
CA HIS A 173 25.21 2.68 2.92
C HIS A 173 24.65 2.43 1.51
N GLU A 174 25.16 3.19 0.52
CA GLU A 174 24.81 2.94 -0.89
C GLU A 174 25.07 1.48 -1.27
N VAL A 175 24.13 0.89 -1.98
CA VAL A 175 24.15 -0.53 -2.34
C VAL A 175 24.49 -0.65 -3.81
N ARG A 176 25.52 -1.43 -4.14
CA ARG A 176 25.76 -1.85 -5.52
C ARG A 176 25.33 -3.29 -5.67
N LEU A 177 24.28 -3.53 -6.44
CA LEU A 177 23.78 -4.88 -6.66
C LEU A 177 24.82 -5.72 -7.39
N THR A 178 24.93 -6.99 -7.02
CA THR A 178 25.59 -8.01 -7.84
C THR A 178 24.72 -8.36 -9.04
N TYR A 179 25.28 -9.00 -10.06
CA TYR A 179 24.50 -9.45 -11.22
C TYR A 179 23.32 -10.37 -10.83
N ALA A 180 23.49 -11.24 -9.83
CA ALA A 180 22.40 -12.10 -9.37
C ALA A 180 21.28 -11.31 -8.67
N GLN A 181 21.62 -10.26 -7.92
CA GLN A 181 20.66 -9.36 -7.30
C GLN A 181 19.97 -8.47 -8.33
N GLU A 182 20.69 -8.02 -9.36
CA GLU A 182 20.12 -7.30 -10.51
C GLU A 182 19.09 -8.16 -11.24
N ASP A 183 19.37 -9.44 -11.48
CA ASP A 183 18.41 -10.34 -12.10
C ASP A 183 17.15 -10.51 -11.23
N ALA A 184 17.31 -10.53 -9.90
CA ALA A 184 16.18 -10.55 -8.95
C ALA A 184 15.36 -9.25 -9.02
N TRP A 185 16.04 -8.11 -9.08
CA TRP A 185 15.41 -6.81 -9.29
C TRP A 185 14.61 -6.76 -10.59
N GLN A 186 15.17 -7.22 -11.71
CA GLN A 186 14.47 -7.21 -13.00
C GLN A 186 13.22 -8.09 -12.99
N ARG A 187 13.27 -9.26 -12.35
CA ARG A 187 12.08 -10.11 -12.16
C ARG A 187 11.04 -9.44 -11.28
N LEU A 188 11.45 -8.81 -10.18
CA LEU A 188 10.55 -8.06 -9.31
C LEU A 188 9.91 -6.89 -10.07
N ALA A 189 10.72 -6.04 -10.72
CA ALA A 189 10.26 -4.91 -11.51
C ALA A 189 9.28 -5.34 -12.61
N HIS A 190 9.54 -6.46 -13.28
CA HIS A 190 8.60 -7.01 -14.25
C HIS A 190 7.25 -7.39 -13.62
N ARG A 191 7.25 -8.06 -12.45
CA ARG A 191 6.00 -8.36 -11.71
C ARG A 191 5.26 -7.09 -11.28
N LEU A 192 5.98 -6.06 -10.85
CA LEU A 192 5.41 -4.76 -10.51
C LEU A 192 4.76 -4.11 -11.72
N THR A 193 5.44 -4.07 -12.86
CA THR A 193 4.87 -3.55 -14.10
C THR A 193 3.59 -4.29 -14.46
N MET A 194 3.57 -5.63 -14.39
CA MET A 194 2.34 -6.40 -14.64
C MET A 194 1.20 -5.99 -13.69
N LEU A 195 1.49 -5.81 -12.40
CA LEU A 195 0.51 -5.35 -11.41
C LEU A 195 0.00 -3.92 -11.69
N LEU A 196 0.86 -3.04 -12.22
CA LEU A 196 0.50 -1.68 -12.57
C LEU A 196 -0.32 -1.61 -13.86
N THR A 197 -0.05 -2.49 -14.81
CA THR A 197 -0.68 -2.49 -16.15
C THR A 197 -1.93 -3.37 -16.27
N GLU A 198 -2.09 -4.37 -15.40
CA GLU A 198 -3.31 -5.18 -15.38
C GLU A 198 -4.47 -4.43 -14.73
N GLU A 199 -5.63 -4.39 -15.40
CA GLU A 199 -6.83 -3.65 -14.96
C GLU A 199 -7.51 -4.25 -13.72
N ALA A 200 -7.11 -5.45 -13.25
CA ALA A 200 -7.82 -6.18 -12.22
C ALA A 200 -6.97 -6.61 -10.98
N PRO A 201 -6.29 -5.68 -10.27
CA PRO A 201 -5.64 -5.99 -8.97
C PRO A 201 -6.63 -6.50 -7.92
N LEU A 202 -7.93 -6.27 -8.11
CA LEU A 202 -9.00 -6.60 -7.17
C LEU A 202 -9.16 -8.11 -6.95
N HIS A 203 -8.82 -8.98 -7.91
CA HIS A 203 -9.02 -10.43 -7.77
C HIS A 203 -8.28 -11.04 -6.57
N ARG A 204 -7.14 -10.47 -6.17
CA ARG A 204 -6.39 -10.90 -4.98
C ARG A 204 -7.13 -10.62 -3.67
N PHE A 205 -8.05 -9.66 -3.67
CA PHE A 205 -8.74 -9.17 -2.47
C PHE A 205 -10.21 -9.61 -2.37
N LEU A 206 -10.67 -10.43 -3.32
CA LEU A 206 -12.03 -10.95 -3.37
C LEU A 206 -12.21 -12.32 -2.69
N TYR A 207 -11.15 -12.90 -2.10
CA TYR A 207 -11.18 -14.19 -1.40
C TYR A 207 -10.84 -14.03 0.10
#